data_AF-A0A7J6X5U6-F1
#
_entry.id   AF-A0A7J6X5U6-F1
#
_cell.length_a   1.000
_cell.length_b   1.000
_cell.length_c   1.000
_cell.angle_alpha   90.00
_cell.angle_beta   90.00
_cell.angle_gamma   90.00
#
_symmetry.space_group_name_H-M   'P 1'
#
loop_
_entity.id
_entity.type
_entity.pdbx_description
1 polymer ?
#
loop_
_entity_poly.entity_id
_entity_poly.type
_entity_poly.pdbx_seq_one_letter_code
_entity_poly.pdbx_strand_id
1 'polypeptide(L)'
;MAVKAVNDTAGPEGLVPTLLVFGAYPRMLKLDPPAPDMITRGKAVQKAMEEITKLRLNRKIVQALKERNGPRTDAVRDLPINSQVWVKREKEGWTGPWTLVRVDGQTCTVRNSSGDKSFRITSVKPYYVPNTEEIIDNDKIPMPQNMQIQKIYPATLDNNELSNEPEGERIQLVDDKLENFCDKYREQRARGAYIAGVCQPEASFDLSVAAQNQLPTSNDVKQLNKRLNWQITNKSRGINFVGIDLNTAKLFIFVDGSFAGNKDLSSQIGFIVVLANEIDNDTKKFTIRGNILHWTSVKCKRVTRSVLASELYGMVSGIDIGIAIKTTIDKIFDSLTLPPISIIACTDSYSLYDCLVKLGTTTEKRLMIDIMSLRESYETREITEIRWIDGKDNPADAMTKSTPNCALQRLINDNEIQVSIDGWVDRGRD
;
A
#
# COMPACT_ATOMS: atom_id res chain seq x y z
N MET A 1 2.83 -17.42 7.80
CA MET A 1 1.91 -16.60 6.99
C MET A 1 1.87 -17.08 5.54
N ALA A 2 3.01 -17.27 4.87
CA ALA A 2 3.02 -17.84 3.53
C ALA A 2 2.58 -19.30 3.44
N VAL A 3 2.96 -20.16 4.39
CA VAL A 3 2.45 -21.54 4.47
C VAL A 3 0.92 -21.55 4.63
N LYS A 4 0.36 -20.59 5.39
CA LYS A 4 -1.09 -20.39 5.48
C LYS A 4 -1.65 -19.94 4.12
N ALA A 5 -1.09 -18.90 3.51
CA ALA A 5 -1.56 -18.40 2.22
C ALA A 5 -1.56 -19.46 1.11
N VAL A 6 -0.54 -20.34 1.05
CA VAL A 6 -0.45 -21.48 0.12
C VAL A 6 -1.44 -22.58 0.46
N ASN A 7 -1.57 -22.91 1.73
CA ASN A 7 -2.50 -23.92 2.20
C ASN A 7 -3.97 -23.47 2.03
N ASP A 8 -4.20 -22.16 1.94
CA ASP A 8 -5.51 -21.52 1.83
C ASP A 8 -5.85 -21.09 0.39
N THR A 9 -4.89 -21.17 -0.55
CA THR A 9 -5.13 -20.90 -1.98
C THR A 9 -5.52 -22.15 -2.73
N ALA A 10 -6.54 -22.04 -3.59
CA ALA A 10 -6.92 -23.10 -4.51
C ALA A 10 -5.89 -23.15 -5.65
N GLY A 11 -5.28 -24.32 -5.88
CA GLY A 11 -4.46 -24.58 -7.06
C GLY A 11 -5.27 -24.56 -8.37
N PRO A 12 -4.61 -24.74 -9.53
CA PRO A 12 -5.27 -24.70 -10.86
C PRO A 12 -6.43 -25.69 -11.04
N GLU A 13 -6.50 -26.73 -10.21
CA GLU A 13 -7.59 -27.72 -10.17
C GLU A 13 -8.74 -27.34 -9.19
N GLY A 14 -8.75 -26.11 -8.65
CA GLY A 14 -9.71 -25.68 -7.60
C GLY A 14 -9.44 -26.28 -6.22
N LEU A 15 -8.30 -26.97 -6.08
CA LEU A 15 -7.93 -27.73 -4.90
C LEU A 15 -7.21 -26.85 -3.87
N VAL A 16 -7.87 -26.58 -2.74
CA VAL A 16 -7.24 -25.97 -1.56
C VAL A 16 -6.59 -27.10 -0.74
N PRO A 17 -5.26 -27.18 -0.61
CA PRO A 17 -4.57 -28.30 0.05
C PRO A 17 -5.11 -28.61 1.45
N THR A 18 -5.55 -27.59 2.19
CA THR A 18 -6.15 -27.75 3.53
C THR A 18 -7.51 -28.44 3.49
N LEU A 19 -8.38 -28.09 2.54
CA LEU A 19 -9.70 -28.71 2.39
C LEU A 19 -9.60 -30.13 1.83
N LEU A 20 -8.59 -30.40 1.01
CA LEU A 20 -8.36 -31.71 0.42
C LEU A 20 -7.92 -32.76 1.45
N VAL A 21 -7.10 -32.34 2.42
CA VAL A 21 -6.60 -33.21 3.48
C VAL A 21 -7.59 -33.35 4.64
N PHE A 22 -8.33 -32.29 4.98
CA PHE A 22 -9.15 -32.27 6.21
C PHE A 22 -10.67 -32.20 5.98
N GLY A 23 -11.15 -32.03 4.74
CA GLY A 23 -12.59 -31.90 4.40
C GLY A 23 -13.26 -30.62 4.92
N ALA A 24 -12.54 -29.83 5.71
CA ALA A 24 -12.89 -28.53 6.28
C ALA A 24 -11.55 -27.86 6.70
N TYR A 25 -11.55 -26.54 6.93
CA TYR A 25 -10.42 -25.97 7.67
C TYR A 25 -10.32 -26.65 9.03
N PRO A 26 -9.15 -27.20 9.43
CA PRO A 26 -9.06 -27.98 10.64
C PRO A 26 -9.47 -27.08 11.80
N ARG A 27 -10.60 -27.45 12.43
CA ARG A 27 -10.93 -27.02 13.80
C ARG A 27 -9.67 -27.18 14.63
N MET A 28 -9.38 -26.26 15.54
CA MET A 28 -8.30 -26.45 16.50
C MET A 28 -8.55 -27.74 17.29
N LEU A 29 -8.07 -28.87 16.78
CA LEU A 29 -7.72 -30.00 17.58
C LEU A 29 -6.66 -29.50 18.55
N LYS A 30 -6.68 -30.01 19.80
CA LYS A 30 -5.49 -29.96 20.64
C LYS A 30 -4.36 -30.57 19.81
N LEU A 31 -3.54 -29.71 19.21
CA LEU A 31 -2.42 -30.13 18.39
C LEU A 31 -1.46 -30.82 19.34
N ASP A 32 -1.17 -32.09 19.07
CA ASP A 32 -0.04 -32.75 19.72
C ASP A 32 1.26 -31.99 19.35
N PRO A 33 2.20 -31.85 20.30
CA PRO A 33 3.43 -31.08 20.10
C PRO A 33 4.27 -31.55 18.90
N PRO A 34 5.04 -30.65 18.23
CA PRO A 34 5.41 -29.31 18.67
C PRO A 34 4.95 -28.22 17.69
N ALA A 35 3.68 -27.81 17.77
CA ALA A 35 3.25 -26.54 17.17
C ALA A 35 3.50 -25.39 18.18
N PRO A 36 4.23 -24.32 17.82
CA PRO A 36 4.52 -23.23 18.74
C PRO A 36 3.26 -22.42 19.08
N ASP A 37 3.12 -22.09 20.36
CA ASP A 37 2.02 -21.30 20.93
C ASP A 37 1.78 -19.96 20.19
N MET A 38 0.55 -19.44 20.23
CA MET A 38 0.13 -18.21 19.54
C MET A 38 0.98 -17.01 19.95
N ILE A 39 1.38 -16.93 21.22
CA ILE A 39 2.31 -15.90 21.72
C ILE A 39 3.67 -16.03 21.03
N THR A 40 4.15 -17.26 20.85
CA THR A 40 5.43 -17.56 20.18
C THR A 40 5.38 -17.21 18.70
N ARG A 41 4.26 -17.50 18.02
CA ARG A 41 4.03 -17.10 16.63
C ARG A 41 3.97 -15.58 16.47
N GLY A 42 3.22 -14.90 17.34
CA GLY A 42 3.15 -13.42 17.35
C GLY A 42 4.52 -12.80 17.57
N LYS A 43 5.29 -13.31 18.54
CA LYS A 43 6.69 -12.89 18.78
C LYS A 43 7.59 -13.14 17.59
N ALA A 44 7.44 -14.27 16.89
CA ALA A 44 8.24 -14.58 15.70
C ALA A 44 7.94 -13.63 14.54
N VAL A 45 6.66 -13.33 14.27
CA VAL A 45 6.26 -12.34 13.25
C VAL A 45 6.77 -10.95 13.64
N GLN A 46 6.63 -10.56 14.91
CA GLN A 46 7.14 -9.28 15.39
C GLN A 46 8.66 -9.17 15.18
N LYS A 47 9.44 -10.19 15.55
CA LYS A 47 10.89 -10.22 15.34
C LYS A 47 11.26 -10.16 13.86
N ALA A 48 10.56 -10.91 13.00
CA ALA A 48 10.79 -10.86 11.56
C ALA A 48 10.52 -9.45 11.00
N MET A 49 9.45 -8.80 11.46
CA MET A 49 9.11 -7.43 11.07
C MET A 49 10.13 -6.41 11.57
N GLU A 50 10.64 -6.57 12.79
CA GLU A 50 11.71 -5.73 13.33
C GLU A 50 12.99 -5.85 12.48
N GLU A 51 13.36 -7.06 12.03
CA GLU A 51 14.51 -7.27 11.15
C GLU A 51 14.30 -6.68 9.75
N ILE A 52 13.12 -6.90 9.13
CA ILE A 52 12.77 -6.26 7.85
C ILE A 52 12.83 -4.73 7.99
N THR A 53 12.31 -4.18 9.08
CA THR A 53 12.35 -2.74 9.35
C THR A 53 13.77 -2.23 9.46
N LYS A 54 14.66 -2.94 10.17
CA LYS A 54 16.08 -2.58 10.27
C LYS A 54 16.77 -2.59 8.92
N LEU A 55 16.56 -3.64 8.11
CA LEU A 55 17.14 -3.75 6.77
C LEU A 55 16.68 -2.61 5.86
N ARG A 56 15.38 -2.28 5.89
CA ARG A 56 14.85 -1.12 5.17
C ARG A 56 15.42 0.19 5.69
N LEU A 57 15.50 0.40 7.01
CA LEU A 57 16.06 1.62 7.59
C LEU A 57 17.52 1.83 7.17
N ASN A 58 18.33 0.76 7.17
CA ASN A 58 19.71 0.84 6.71
C ASN A 58 19.78 1.19 5.22
N ARG A 59 18.94 0.59 4.37
CA ARG A 59 18.84 0.98 2.95
C ARG A 59 18.43 2.45 2.81
N LYS A 60 17.37 2.88 3.51
CA LYS A 60 16.90 4.28 3.55
C LYS A 60 18.01 5.27 3.94
N ILE A 61 18.80 4.95 4.98
CA ILE A 61 19.90 5.81 5.43
C ILE A 61 21.01 5.87 4.39
N VAL A 62 21.46 4.73 3.87
CA VAL A 62 22.51 4.66 2.85
C VAL A 62 22.09 5.42 1.59
N GLN A 63 20.82 5.32 1.21
CA GLN A 63 20.29 6.03 0.05
C GLN A 63 20.14 7.53 0.30
N ALA A 64 19.58 7.94 1.44
CA ALA A 64 19.48 9.36 1.81
C ALA A 64 20.85 10.06 1.86
N LEU A 65 21.92 9.32 2.18
CA LEU A 65 23.29 9.80 2.10
C LEU A 65 23.85 9.87 0.67
N LYS A 66 23.38 8.99 -0.24
CA LYS A 66 23.77 8.98 -1.66
C LYS A 66 23.00 10.02 -2.50
N GLU A 67 21.80 10.39 -2.09
CA GLU A 67 20.96 11.31 -2.83
C GLU A 67 21.43 12.77 -2.68
N ARG A 68 21.85 13.33 -3.81
CA ARG A 68 22.25 14.73 -3.94
C ARG A 68 21.00 15.61 -3.97
N ASN A 69 20.49 16.03 -2.82
CA ASN A 69 19.34 16.93 -2.65
C ASN A 69 19.59 18.40 -3.10
N GLY A 70 20.58 18.63 -3.97
CA GLY A 70 20.85 19.95 -4.54
C GLY A 70 20.03 20.17 -5.81
N PRO A 71 19.71 21.43 -6.18
CA PRO A 71 19.15 21.73 -7.49
C PRO A 71 20.03 21.13 -8.61
N ARG A 72 19.40 20.58 -9.65
CA ARG A 72 20.09 20.02 -10.82
C ARG A 72 20.81 21.15 -11.56
N THR A 73 22.12 21.26 -11.38
CA THR A 73 22.96 22.31 -11.99
C THR A 73 23.74 21.84 -13.23
N ASP A 74 23.71 20.53 -13.50
CA ASP A 74 24.55 19.88 -14.52
C ASP A 74 24.23 20.42 -15.92
N ALA A 75 22.95 20.69 -16.22
CA ALA A 75 22.52 21.26 -17.49
C ALA A 75 23.08 22.65 -17.82
N VAL A 76 23.56 23.42 -16.83
CA VAL A 76 24.23 24.71 -17.04
C VAL A 76 25.74 24.59 -16.88
N ARG A 77 26.19 23.68 -16.00
CA ARG A 77 27.61 23.42 -15.77
C ARG A 77 28.28 22.84 -17.00
N ASP A 78 27.56 22.00 -17.72
CA ASP A 78 28.08 21.25 -18.86
C ASP A 78 27.81 21.97 -20.20
N LEU A 79 27.27 23.21 -20.17
CA LEU A 79 27.12 24.05 -21.35
C LEU A 79 28.49 24.53 -21.87
N PRO A 80 28.72 24.48 -23.19
CA PRO A 80 29.92 25.10 -23.77
C PRO A 80 29.90 26.61 -23.52
N ILE A 81 31.09 27.16 -23.26
CA ILE A 81 31.29 28.61 -23.13
C ILE A 81 30.82 29.28 -24.43
N ASN A 82 30.18 30.45 -24.30
CA ASN A 82 29.45 31.20 -25.33
C ASN A 82 28.04 30.70 -25.69
N SER A 83 27.50 29.70 -24.98
CA SER A 83 26.09 29.30 -25.11
C SER A 83 25.13 30.40 -24.66
N GLN A 84 23.94 30.44 -25.28
CA GLN A 84 22.86 31.35 -24.90
C GLN A 84 22.13 30.82 -23.66
N VAL A 85 21.90 31.70 -22.68
CA VAL A 85 21.27 31.36 -21.40
C VAL A 85 20.24 32.41 -20.96
N TRP A 86 19.22 31.96 -20.23
CA TRP A 86 18.30 32.78 -19.45
C TRP A 86 18.85 33.02 -18.04
N VAL A 87 18.66 34.22 -17.50
CA VAL A 87 19.02 34.57 -16.12
C VAL A 87 17.79 35.08 -15.38
N LYS A 88 17.49 34.47 -14.22
CA LYS A 88 16.38 34.89 -13.34
C LYS A 88 16.81 36.03 -12.43
N ARG A 89 16.07 37.13 -12.48
CA ARG A 89 16.21 38.30 -11.59
C ARG A 89 14.98 38.41 -10.70
N GLU A 90 15.16 38.82 -9.45
CA GLU A 90 14.08 38.83 -8.43
C GLU A 90 12.89 39.72 -8.81
N LYS A 91 13.13 40.84 -9.50
CA LYS A 91 12.08 41.80 -9.89
C LYS A 91 11.58 41.65 -11.32
N GLU A 92 12.39 41.08 -12.22
CA GLU A 92 12.16 41.11 -13.68
C GLU A 92 11.87 39.72 -14.26
N GLY A 93 11.86 38.67 -13.45
CA GLY A 93 11.65 37.29 -13.92
C GLY A 93 12.85 36.76 -14.72
N TRP A 94 12.60 35.89 -15.70
CA TRP A 94 13.66 35.35 -16.57
C TRP A 94 13.97 36.34 -17.70
N THR A 95 15.24 36.72 -17.83
CA THR A 95 15.73 37.68 -18.83
C THR A 95 16.81 37.04 -19.70
N GLY A 96 16.83 37.34 -21.00
CA GLY A 96 17.72 36.71 -21.97
C GLY A 96 17.18 36.84 -23.40
N PRO A 97 17.87 36.25 -24.39
CA PRO A 97 19.04 35.38 -24.26
C PRO A 97 20.34 36.18 -24.00
N TRP A 98 21.19 35.68 -23.09
CA TRP A 98 22.48 36.26 -22.74
C TRP A 98 23.61 35.24 -22.93
N THR A 99 24.83 35.71 -23.13
CA THR A 99 25.98 34.83 -23.44
C THR A 99 26.68 34.35 -22.17
N LEU A 100 26.82 33.05 -22.00
CA LEU A 100 27.59 32.43 -20.92
C LEU A 100 29.09 32.60 -21.15
N VAL A 101 29.81 33.31 -20.29
CA VAL A 101 31.24 33.62 -20.46
C VAL A 101 32.12 32.66 -19.67
N ARG A 102 31.69 32.26 -18.47
CA ARG A 102 32.48 31.38 -17.59
C ARG A 102 31.56 30.63 -16.62
N VAL A 103 31.94 29.40 -16.29
CA VAL A 103 31.36 28.63 -15.18
C VAL A 103 32.48 28.30 -14.20
N ASP A 104 32.32 28.67 -12.94
CA ASP A 104 33.24 28.40 -11.86
C ASP A 104 32.48 27.77 -10.68
N GLY A 105 32.48 26.44 -10.61
CA GLY A 105 31.75 25.67 -9.61
C GLY A 105 30.23 25.93 -9.64
N GLN A 106 29.73 26.70 -8.66
CA GLN A 106 28.31 27.07 -8.52
C GLN A 106 27.98 28.48 -9.02
N THR A 107 28.94 29.17 -9.65
CA THR A 107 28.77 30.54 -10.14
C THR A 107 29.02 30.59 -11.65
N CYS A 108 28.16 31.29 -12.37
CA CYS A 108 28.27 31.50 -13.81
C CYS A 108 28.41 33.00 -14.10
N THR A 109 29.37 33.40 -14.93
CA THR A 109 29.48 34.76 -15.44
C THR A 109 28.74 34.85 -16.77
N VAL A 110 27.79 35.77 -16.87
CA VAL A 110 26.94 35.98 -18.03
C VAL A 110 27.12 37.42 -18.53
N ARG A 111 27.36 37.57 -19.84
CA ARG A 111 27.48 38.86 -20.52
C ARG A 111 26.11 39.38 -20.88
N ASN A 112 25.73 40.51 -20.28
CA ASN A 112 24.50 41.24 -20.64
C ASN A 112 24.82 42.62 -21.24
N SER A 113 23.78 43.38 -21.60
CA SER A 113 23.90 44.73 -22.17
C SER A 113 24.63 45.75 -21.30
N SER A 114 24.82 45.47 -20.00
CA SER A 114 25.58 46.29 -19.04
C SER A 114 26.95 45.71 -18.68
N GLY A 115 27.40 44.65 -19.37
CA GLY A 115 28.69 43.98 -19.15
C GLY A 115 28.59 42.60 -18.49
N ASP A 116 29.74 42.06 -18.11
CA ASP A 116 29.87 40.71 -17.55
C ASP A 116 29.48 40.72 -16.06
N LYS A 117 28.45 39.93 -15.69
CA LYS A 117 27.97 39.83 -14.31
C LYS A 117 27.90 38.37 -13.86
N SER A 118 28.24 38.13 -12.59
CA SER A 118 28.22 36.81 -11.99
C SER A 118 26.87 36.49 -11.34
N PHE A 119 26.36 35.28 -11.60
CA PHE A 119 25.10 34.77 -11.09
C PHE A 119 25.31 33.37 -10.51
N ARG A 120 24.51 32.98 -9.52
CA ARG A 120 24.50 31.59 -9.05
C ARG A 120 23.93 30.70 -10.15
N ILE A 121 24.52 29.53 -10.36
CA ILE A 121 24.13 28.57 -11.40
C ILE A 121 22.64 28.16 -11.34
N THR A 122 22.05 28.20 -10.14
CA THR A 122 20.63 27.92 -9.88
C THR A 122 19.67 28.98 -10.44
N SER A 123 20.20 30.16 -10.77
CA SER A 123 19.47 31.29 -11.34
C SER A 123 19.69 31.44 -12.85
N VAL A 124 20.32 30.45 -13.50
CA VAL A 124 20.64 30.44 -14.92
C VAL A 124 20.02 29.19 -15.56
N LYS A 125 19.53 29.30 -16.80
CA LYS A 125 18.99 28.17 -17.60
C LYS A 125 19.46 28.24 -19.05
N PRO A 126 19.65 27.11 -19.76
CA PRO A 126 19.96 27.12 -21.19
C PRO A 126 18.83 27.78 -22.02
N TYR A 127 19.19 28.49 -23.09
CA TYR A 127 18.25 29.00 -24.09
C TYR A 127 18.23 28.03 -25.29
N TYR A 128 17.13 27.32 -25.49
CA TYR A 128 16.94 26.43 -26.63
C TYR A 128 16.16 27.17 -27.73
N VAL A 129 16.72 27.20 -28.94
CA VAL A 129 15.99 27.60 -30.15
C VAL A 129 15.18 26.38 -30.60
N PRO A 130 13.86 26.48 -30.86
CA PRO A 130 13.12 25.37 -31.44
C PRO A 130 13.63 25.13 -32.87
N ASN A 131 14.30 24.00 -33.10
CA ASN A 131 14.52 23.50 -34.45
C ASN A 131 13.30 22.69 -34.88
N THR A 132 12.74 23.08 -36.02
CA THR A 132 11.78 22.31 -36.81
C THR A 132 12.46 21.07 -37.38
N GLU A 133 11.76 19.93 -37.27
CA GLU A 133 11.97 18.65 -37.95
C GLU A 133 13.20 17.81 -37.57
N GLU A 134 12.91 16.64 -36.99
CA GLU A 134 13.34 15.35 -37.55
C GLU A 134 12.36 14.26 -37.09
N ILE A 135 11.47 13.88 -38.02
CA ILE A 135 10.63 12.69 -37.95
C ILE A 135 11.55 11.52 -38.31
N ILE A 136 11.72 10.56 -37.40
CA ILE A 136 12.26 9.24 -37.74
C ILE A 136 11.17 8.22 -37.47
N ASP A 137 10.50 7.89 -38.56
CA ASP A 137 9.68 6.69 -38.76
C ASP A 137 10.61 5.46 -38.79
N ASN A 138 10.33 4.47 -37.96
CA ASN A 138 10.94 3.14 -38.03
C ASN A 138 9.98 2.12 -37.43
N ASP A 139 9.06 1.65 -38.27
CA ASP A 139 8.24 0.47 -38.00
C ASP A 139 8.59 -0.68 -38.95
N LYS A 140 8.43 -1.91 -38.42
CA LYS A 140 8.60 -3.28 -38.99
C LYS A 140 10.00 -3.89 -38.74
N ILE A 141 10.16 -5.16 -38.33
CA ILE A 141 9.54 -6.47 -38.70
C ILE A 141 9.89 -7.50 -37.56
N PRO A 142 9.38 -8.76 -37.44
CA PRO A 142 8.02 -9.36 -37.41
C PRO A 142 7.71 -10.18 -36.11
N MET A 143 6.44 -10.59 -35.95
CA MET A 143 5.98 -11.61 -34.97
C MET A 143 6.15 -13.05 -35.47
N PRO A 144 6.43 -14.04 -34.60
CA PRO A 144 6.17 -15.45 -34.88
C PRO A 144 4.72 -15.84 -34.56
N GLN A 145 4.09 -16.57 -35.51
CA GLN A 145 2.78 -17.18 -35.39
C GLN A 145 2.82 -18.57 -34.74
N ASN A 146 1.72 -18.89 -34.06
CA ASN A 146 1.12 -20.21 -33.77
C ASN A 146 1.82 -21.16 -32.77
N MET A 147 1.14 -21.35 -31.64
CA MET A 147 0.82 -22.70 -31.18
C MET A 147 -0.59 -22.71 -30.56
N GLN A 148 -1.53 -23.40 -31.23
CA GLN A 148 -2.85 -23.71 -30.72
C GLN A 148 -2.72 -24.65 -29.52
N ILE A 149 -3.37 -24.32 -28.39
CA ILE A 149 -3.67 -25.30 -27.34
C ILE A 149 -5.16 -25.23 -27.03
N GLN A 150 -5.76 -26.42 -27.07
CA GLN A 150 -7.19 -26.69 -27.05
C GLN A 150 -7.87 -26.23 -25.75
N LYS A 151 -9.06 -25.64 -25.91
CA LYS A 151 -10.05 -25.44 -24.86
C LYS A 151 -10.40 -26.78 -24.22
N ILE A 152 -10.25 -26.88 -22.90
CA ILE A 152 -10.96 -27.86 -22.08
C ILE A 152 -11.43 -27.12 -20.80
N TYR A 153 -12.73 -26.81 -20.75
CA TYR A 153 -13.48 -26.65 -19.49
C TYR A 153 -14.13 -28.02 -19.22
N PRO A 154 -14.11 -28.57 -18.00
CA PRO A 154 -15.06 -28.19 -16.93
C PRO A 154 -14.38 -28.26 -15.53
N ALA A 155 -14.95 -28.03 -14.34
CA ALA A 155 -16.30 -27.88 -13.84
C ALA A 155 -16.28 -26.94 -12.60
N THR A 156 -17.42 -26.34 -12.31
CA THR A 156 -17.76 -25.54 -11.13
C THR A 156 -17.44 -26.25 -9.80
N LEU A 157 -16.73 -25.58 -8.88
CA LEU A 157 -16.64 -25.96 -7.48
C LEU A 157 -17.14 -24.79 -6.61
N ASP A 158 -18.18 -25.08 -5.85
CA ASP A 158 -18.95 -24.15 -5.02
C ASP A 158 -18.14 -23.53 -3.87
N ASN A 159 -18.60 -22.34 -3.49
CA ASN A 159 -18.06 -21.41 -2.49
C ASN A 159 -17.60 -22.08 -1.18
N ASN A 160 -16.33 -21.91 -0.81
CA ASN A 160 -15.83 -22.27 0.51
C ASN A 160 -15.89 -21.05 1.45
N GLU A 161 -16.98 -20.93 2.21
CA GLU A 161 -17.15 -19.91 3.25
C GLU A 161 -16.29 -20.23 4.49
N LEU A 162 -15.54 -19.23 4.99
CA LEU A 162 -14.75 -19.37 6.22
C LEU A 162 -15.57 -18.87 7.43
N SER A 163 -16.41 -19.74 8.00
CA SER A 163 -17.18 -19.45 9.22
C SER A 163 -16.53 -20.09 10.47
N ASN A 164 -16.42 -19.32 11.55
CA ASN A 164 -15.83 -19.76 12.83
C ASN A 164 -16.92 -20.14 13.83
N GLU A 165 -17.31 -21.41 13.89
CA GLU A 165 -18.33 -21.85 14.85
C GLU A 165 -17.92 -22.00 16.33
N PRO A 166 -16.66 -22.03 16.82
CA PRO A 166 -16.43 -22.19 18.28
C PRO A 166 -15.89 -20.98 19.08
N GLU A 167 -15.29 -19.95 18.48
CA GLU A 167 -14.75 -18.78 19.22
C GLU A 167 -15.70 -17.59 19.30
N GLY A 168 -16.57 -17.41 18.29
CA GLY A 168 -17.69 -16.46 18.35
C GLY A 168 -18.71 -16.80 19.44
N GLU A 169 -18.74 -18.06 19.90
CA GLU A 169 -19.58 -18.51 21.02
C GLU A 169 -19.11 -17.99 22.38
N ARG A 170 -17.86 -17.53 22.49
CA ARG A 170 -17.27 -17.05 23.76
C ARG A 170 -17.26 -15.53 23.91
N ILE A 171 -17.66 -14.79 22.87
CA ILE A 171 -17.79 -13.33 23.00
C ILE A 171 -19.03 -13.05 23.84
N GLN A 172 -18.83 -12.23 24.87
CA GLN A 172 -19.88 -11.76 25.75
C GLN A 172 -19.85 -10.23 25.80
N LEU A 173 -21.01 -9.64 26.04
CA LEU A 173 -21.10 -8.22 26.31
C LEU A 173 -20.51 -7.93 27.70
N VAL A 174 -19.91 -6.76 27.83
CA VAL A 174 -19.29 -6.28 29.07
C VAL A 174 -20.32 -5.47 29.85
N ASP A 175 -20.55 -5.81 31.11
CA ASP A 175 -21.36 -5.01 32.02
C ASP A 175 -20.46 -4.00 32.76
N ASP A 176 -20.72 -2.70 32.56
CA ASP A 176 -19.96 -1.60 33.15
C ASP A 176 -20.29 -1.34 34.63
N LYS A 177 -21.27 -2.05 35.20
CA LYS A 177 -21.61 -1.99 36.63
C LYS A 177 -20.79 -2.93 37.50
N LEU A 178 -20.06 -3.87 36.90
CA LEU A 178 -19.22 -4.84 37.62
C LEU A 178 -17.93 -4.17 38.12
N GLU A 179 -17.48 -4.48 39.34
CA GLU A 179 -16.22 -3.96 39.87
C GLU A 179 -15.00 -4.33 38.99
N ASN A 180 -15.05 -5.48 38.31
CA ASN A 180 -13.99 -5.97 37.43
C ASN A 180 -14.25 -5.68 35.93
N PHE A 181 -15.11 -4.71 35.59
CA PHE A 181 -15.48 -4.46 34.20
C PHE A 181 -14.27 -4.09 33.31
N CYS A 182 -13.24 -3.44 33.85
CA CYS A 182 -12.01 -3.11 33.12
C CYS A 182 -11.29 -4.36 32.59
N ASP A 183 -11.25 -5.43 33.39
CA ASP A 183 -10.61 -6.68 32.99
C ASP A 183 -11.49 -7.42 31.98
N LYS A 184 -12.81 -7.42 32.19
CA LYS A 184 -13.78 -7.95 31.23
C LYS A 184 -13.74 -7.22 29.90
N TYR A 185 -13.57 -5.90 29.91
CA TYR A 185 -13.37 -5.08 28.72
C TYR A 185 -12.15 -5.55 27.93
N ARG A 186 -11.01 -5.73 28.59
CA ARG A 186 -9.77 -6.19 27.94
C ARG A 186 -9.89 -7.60 27.39
N GLU A 187 -10.53 -8.50 28.15
CA GLU A 187 -10.80 -9.89 27.76
C GLU A 187 -11.66 -9.96 26.49
N GLN A 188 -12.83 -9.30 26.50
CA GLN A 188 -13.78 -9.38 25.38
C GLN A 188 -13.29 -8.61 24.15
N ARG A 189 -12.62 -7.47 24.35
CA ARG A 189 -11.92 -6.77 23.26
C ARG A 189 -10.87 -7.65 22.60
N ALA A 190 -10.07 -8.37 23.37
CA ALA A 190 -9.04 -9.26 22.82
C ALA A 190 -9.66 -10.42 22.01
N ARG A 191 -10.77 -11.01 22.50
CA ARG A 191 -11.52 -12.03 21.76
C ARG A 191 -12.11 -11.49 20.46
N GLY A 192 -12.78 -10.34 20.52
CA GLY A 192 -13.31 -9.68 19.33
C GLY A 192 -12.21 -9.37 18.31
N ALA A 193 -11.07 -8.84 18.77
CA ALA A 193 -9.90 -8.51 17.95
C ALA A 193 -9.30 -9.73 17.26
N TYR A 194 -9.29 -10.89 17.91
CA TYR A 194 -8.86 -12.13 17.30
C TYR A 194 -9.77 -12.52 16.12
N ILE A 195 -11.09 -12.54 16.31
CA ILE A 195 -12.04 -12.84 15.21
C ILE A 195 -11.89 -11.82 14.08
N ALA A 196 -11.77 -10.54 14.44
CA ALA A 196 -11.59 -9.46 13.48
C ALA A 196 -10.31 -9.59 12.66
N GLY A 197 -9.22 -10.08 13.26
CA GLY A 197 -7.93 -10.29 12.56
C GLY A 197 -7.84 -11.61 11.78
N VAL A 198 -8.79 -12.53 11.98
CA VAL A 198 -8.79 -13.84 11.31
C VAL A 198 -9.76 -13.87 10.14
N CYS A 199 -10.99 -13.35 10.31
CA CYS A 199 -12.02 -13.44 9.28
C CYS A 199 -12.95 -12.23 9.16
N GLN A 200 -13.01 -11.31 10.14
CA GLN A 200 -13.95 -10.18 10.13
C GLN A 200 -13.27 -8.80 10.05
N PRO A 201 -12.70 -8.43 8.88
CA PRO A 201 -11.99 -7.16 8.74
C PRO A 201 -12.83 -5.93 9.12
N GLU A 202 -14.16 -5.96 8.91
CA GLU A 202 -15.10 -4.89 9.27
C GLU A 202 -15.13 -4.52 10.75
N ALA A 203 -14.69 -5.42 11.64
CA ALA A 203 -14.63 -5.17 13.07
C ALA A 203 -13.29 -4.54 13.51
N SER A 204 -12.28 -4.53 12.63
CA SER A 204 -10.90 -4.21 12.99
C SER A 204 -10.71 -2.78 13.51
N PHE A 205 -11.36 -1.80 12.88
CA PHE A 205 -11.27 -0.40 13.30
C PHE A 205 -11.79 -0.20 14.74
N ASP A 206 -13.03 -0.63 15.02
CA ASP A 206 -13.64 -0.43 16.34
C ASP A 206 -12.85 -1.12 17.45
N LEU A 207 -12.32 -2.32 17.17
CA LEU A 207 -11.53 -3.09 18.13
C LEU A 207 -10.12 -2.51 18.32
N SER A 208 -9.55 -1.91 17.28
CA SER A 208 -8.33 -1.12 17.37
C SER A 208 -8.54 0.14 18.21
N VAL A 209 -9.63 0.89 17.99
CA VAL A 209 -9.98 2.07 18.81
C VAL A 209 -10.19 1.67 20.28
N ALA A 210 -10.94 0.59 20.52
CA ALA A 210 -11.13 0.05 21.86
C ALA A 210 -9.81 -0.32 22.56
N ALA A 211 -8.79 -0.75 21.80
CA ALA A 211 -7.47 -1.12 22.35
C ALA A 211 -6.69 0.07 22.90
N GLN A 212 -7.02 1.29 22.46
CA GLN A 212 -6.34 2.51 22.89
C GLN A 212 -6.77 2.95 24.29
N ASN A 213 -7.93 2.48 24.77
CA ASN A 213 -8.47 2.83 26.08
C ASN A 213 -7.89 1.91 27.17
N GLN A 214 -6.78 2.34 27.79
CA GLN A 214 -6.17 1.59 28.91
C GLN A 214 -7.04 1.56 30.17
N LEU A 215 -7.78 2.66 30.38
CA LEU A 215 -8.78 2.85 31.44
C LEU A 215 -10.14 3.12 30.78
N PRO A 216 -10.92 2.08 30.45
CA PRO A 216 -12.17 2.23 29.73
C PRO A 216 -13.23 2.92 30.59
N THR A 217 -13.98 3.83 29.98
CA THR A 217 -15.17 4.45 30.58
C THR A 217 -16.44 3.66 30.20
N SER A 218 -17.57 3.93 30.88
CA SER A 218 -18.88 3.40 30.48
C SER A 218 -19.23 3.65 29.01
N ASN A 219 -18.79 4.78 28.45
CA ASN A 219 -19.00 5.07 27.03
C ASN A 219 -18.15 4.16 26.12
N ASP A 220 -16.92 3.85 26.52
CA ASP A 220 -16.06 2.91 25.79
C ASP A 220 -16.62 1.50 25.82
N VAL A 221 -17.21 1.08 26.96
CA VAL A 221 -17.92 -0.20 27.09
C VAL A 221 -19.11 -0.25 26.13
N LYS A 222 -19.92 0.81 26.06
CA LYS A 222 -21.04 0.90 25.10
C LYS A 222 -20.59 0.76 23.65
N GLN A 223 -19.50 1.45 23.27
CA GLN A 223 -18.94 1.36 21.92
C GLN A 223 -18.41 -0.03 21.61
N LEU A 224 -17.66 -0.64 22.53
CA LEU A 224 -17.18 -2.02 22.37
C LEU A 224 -18.35 -3.00 22.24
N ASN A 225 -19.35 -2.91 23.13
CA ASN A 225 -20.51 -3.79 23.13
C ASN A 225 -21.33 -3.67 21.84
N LYS A 226 -21.42 -2.48 21.22
CA LYS A 226 -22.04 -2.33 19.91
C LYS A 226 -21.36 -3.23 18.87
N ARG A 227 -20.03 -3.24 18.83
CA ARG A 227 -19.28 -4.09 17.88
C ARG A 227 -19.32 -5.57 18.28
N LEU A 228 -19.17 -5.91 19.55
CA LEU A 228 -19.26 -7.30 20.01
C LEU A 228 -20.65 -7.90 19.72
N ASN A 229 -21.72 -7.13 19.94
CA ASN A 229 -23.07 -7.56 19.60
C ASN A 229 -23.21 -7.82 18.10
N TRP A 230 -22.63 -6.95 17.25
CA TRP A 230 -22.59 -7.20 15.81
C TRP A 230 -21.84 -8.50 15.47
N GLN A 231 -20.70 -8.79 16.12
CA GLN A 231 -19.99 -10.06 15.90
C GLN A 231 -20.79 -11.28 16.36
N ILE A 232 -21.51 -11.18 17.48
CA ILE A 232 -22.39 -12.24 18.00
C ILE A 232 -23.56 -12.51 17.05
N THR A 233 -24.15 -11.48 16.45
CA THR A 233 -25.25 -11.64 15.50
C THR A 233 -24.77 -12.14 14.14
N ASN A 234 -23.52 -11.85 13.75
CA ASN A 234 -22.95 -12.16 12.44
C ASN A 234 -21.84 -13.24 12.53
N LYS A 235 -22.07 -14.34 13.24
CA LYS A 235 -21.06 -15.39 13.45
C LYS A 235 -20.53 -16.03 12.17
N SER A 236 -21.40 -16.22 11.18
CA SER A 236 -21.04 -16.80 9.88
C SER A 236 -20.38 -15.80 8.94
N ARG A 237 -20.38 -14.51 9.27
CA ARG A 237 -19.77 -13.48 8.42
C ARG A 237 -18.26 -13.58 8.50
N GLY A 238 -17.61 -13.67 7.34
CA GLY A 238 -16.16 -13.78 7.21
C GLY A 238 -15.69 -13.51 5.79
N ILE A 239 -14.37 -13.52 5.59
CA ILE A 239 -13.78 -13.52 4.25
C ILE A 239 -14.03 -14.85 3.54
N ASN A 240 -14.24 -14.77 2.23
CA ASN A 240 -14.38 -15.92 1.34
C ASN A 240 -13.20 -15.98 0.38
N PHE A 241 -12.85 -17.20 -0.06
CA PHE A 241 -11.77 -17.42 -1.02
C PHE A 241 -12.32 -17.96 -2.33
N VAL A 242 -11.95 -17.30 -3.43
CA VAL A 242 -12.26 -17.71 -4.81
C VAL A 242 -10.98 -18.12 -5.54
N GLY A 243 -11.13 -18.93 -6.59
CA GLY A 243 -10.02 -19.24 -7.49
C GLY A 243 -9.49 -17.99 -8.19
N ILE A 244 -8.17 -17.89 -8.30
CA ILE A 244 -7.44 -16.77 -8.93
C ILE A 244 -6.50 -17.36 -9.98
N ASP A 245 -6.47 -16.76 -11.18
CA ASP A 245 -5.47 -17.10 -12.18
C ASP A 245 -4.11 -16.53 -11.76
N LEU A 246 -3.18 -17.41 -11.38
CA LEU A 246 -1.88 -17.02 -10.86
C LEU A 246 -0.99 -16.32 -11.91
N ASN A 247 -1.23 -16.54 -13.21
CA ASN A 247 -0.44 -15.92 -14.28
C ASN A 247 -0.66 -14.40 -14.37
N THR A 248 -1.88 -13.96 -14.07
CA THR A 248 -2.30 -12.56 -14.17
C THR A 248 -2.57 -11.93 -12.80
N ALA A 249 -2.32 -12.67 -11.71
CA ALA A 249 -2.54 -12.20 -10.37
C ALA A 249 -1.64 -11.01 -10.02
N LYS A 250 -2.21 -10.04 -9.33
CA LYS A 250 -1.51 -8.87 -8.80
C LYS A 250 -1.83 -8.71 -7.31
N LEU A 251 -0.89 -8.11 -6.58
CA LEU A 251 -1.06 -7.80 -5.16
C LEU A 251 -1.48 -6.33 -5.01
N PHE A 252 -2.77 -6.11 -4.79
CA PHE A 252 -3.34 -4.79 -4.55
C PHE A 252 -3.21 -4.42 -3.07
N ILE A 253 -2.73 -3.21 -2.79
CA ILE A 253 -2.59 -2.68 -1.44
C ILE A 253 -3.36 -1.37 -1.38
N PHE A 254 -4.56 -1.44 -0.80
CA PHE A 254 -5.38 -0.26 -0.53
C PHE A 254 -4.97 0.34 0.79
N VAL A 255 -4.76 1.65 0.83
CA VAL A 255 -4.25 2.36 2.01
C VAL A 255 -5.16 3.54 2.35
N ASP A 256 -5.24 3.87 3.62
CA ASP A 256 -5.97 5.04 4.12
C ASP A 256 -5.38 5.51 5.46
N GLY A 257 -5.53 6.79 5.77
CA GLY A 257 -4.97 7.43 6.95
C GLY A 257 -5.82 8.57 7.50
N SER A 258 -6.61 8.29 8.53
CA SER A 258 -7.41 9.31 9.23
C SER A 258 -6.55 10.20 10.15
N PHE A 259 -6.42 11.48 9.80
CA PHE A 259 -5.69 12.48 10.59
C PHE A 259 -6.48 12.92 11.82
N ALA A 260 -5.86 12.82 12.99
CA ALA A 260 -6.47 13.20 14.27
C ALA A 260 -7.87 12.59 14.52
N GLY A 261 -8.13 11.40 13.94
CA GLY A 261 -9.43 10.73 14.02
C GLY A 261 -9.74 10.06 15.35
N ASN A 262 -8.72 9.84 16.20
CA ASN A 262 -8.90 9.23 17.52
C ASN A 262 -9.27 10.27 18.59
N LYS A 263 -9.80 9.81 19.73
CA LYS A 263 -10.22 10.67 20.85
C LYS A 263 -9.11 11.57 21.39
N ASP A 264 -7.86 11.11 21.33
CA ASP A 264 -6.67 11.82 21.77
C ASP A 264 -6.01 12.66 20.66
N LEU A 265 -6.72 12.89 19.55
CA LEU A 265 -6.24 13.60 18.36
C LEU A 265 -5.06 12.89 17.66
N SER A 266 -4.81 11.62 17.96
CA SER A 266 -3.87 10.82 17.19
C SER A 266 -4.48 10.32 15.88
N SER A 267 -3.61 10.00 14.92
CA SER A 267 -4.03 9.42 13.65
C SER A 267 -4.32 7.92 13.75
N GLN A 268 -5.31 7.47 12.99
CA GLN A 268 -5.54 6.07 12.70
C GLN A 268 -5.03 5.78 11.28
N ILE A 269 -4.29 4.71 11.10
CA ILE A 269 -3.81 4.26 9.78
C ILE A 269 -4.29 2.85 9.52
N GLY A 270 -4.52 2.54 8.24
CA GLY A 270 -4.97 1.23 7.85
C GLY A 270 -4.66 0.89 6.41
N PHE A 271 -4.67 -0.41 6.13
CA PHE A 271 -4.50 -0.91 4.78
C PHE A 271 -5.12 -2.30 4.64
N ILE A 272 -5.39 -2.68 3.39
CA ILE A 272 -5.91 -3.98 2.99
C ILE A 272 -5.07 -4.49 1.82
N VAL A 273 -4.61 -5.73 1.93
CA VAL A 273 -3.86 -6.45 0.91
C VAL A 273 -4.75 -7.50 0.27
N VAL A 274 -4.91 -7.41 -1.04
CA VAL A 274 -5.76 -8.28 -1.84
C VAL A 274 -4.92 -8.92 -2.94
N LEU A 275 -4.96 -10.25 -3.04
CA LEU A 275 -4.48 -10.95 -4.23
C LEU A 275 -5.64 -11.06 -5.21
N ALA A 276 -5.51 -10.49 -6.40
CA ALA A 276 -6.64 -10.45 -7.33
C ALA A 276 -6.19 -10.45 -8.79
N ASN A 277 -7.10 -10.90 -9.66
CA ASN A 277 -7.04 -10.63 -11.08
C ASN A 277 -7.80 -9.34 -11.39
N GLU A 278 -7.26 -8.57 -12.32
CA GLU A 278 -7.93 -7.40 -12.89
C GLU A 278 -8.76 -7.90 -14.09
N ILE A 279 -10.09 -7.82 -14.00
CA ILE A 279 -11.02 -8.38 -15.00
C ILE A 279 -11.30 -7.37 -16.12
N ASP A 280 -11.46 -6.11 -15.74
CA ASP A 280 -11.76 -5.02 -16.65
C ASP A 280 -10.95 -3.80 -16.22
N ASN A 281 -10.40 -3.10 -17.19
CA ASN A 281 -9.62 -1.89 -17.00
C ASN A 281 -10.00 -0.90 -18.10
N ASP A 282 -11.04 -0.11 -17.82
CA ASP A 282 -11.32 1.10 -18.58
C ASP A 282 -10.40 2.22 -18.06
N THR A 283 -10.16 3.21 -18.92
CA THR A 283 -9.41 4.44 -18.62
C THR A 283 -9.86 5.20 -17.38
N LYS A 284 -11.00 4.86 -16.77
CA LYS A 284 -11.52 5.53 -15.57
C LYS A 284 -11.89 4.58 -14.44
N LYS A 285 -11.88 3.27 -14.66
CA LYS A 285 -12.34 2.29 -13.69
C LYS A 285 -11.64 0.95 -13.91
N PHE A 286 -11.31 0.28 -12.82
CA PHE A 286 -10.87 -1.09 -12.87
C PHE A 286 -11.70 -1.95 -11.93
N THR A 287 -11.91 -3.20 -12.32
CA THR A 287 -12.60 -4.19 -11.50
C THR A 287 -11.61 -5.28 -11.14
N ILE A 288 -11.48 -5.55 -9.85
CA ILE A 288 -10.65 -6.65 -9.35
C ILE A 288 -11.55 -7.72 -8.76
N ARG A 289 -11.19 -8.98 -9.01
CA ARG A 289 -11.79 -10.13 -8.32
C ARG A 289 -10.69 -10.96 -7.68
N GLY A 290 -10.84 -11.23 -6.39
CA GLY A 290 -9.83 -11.95 -5.64
C GLY A 290 -10.08 -12.02 -4.14
N ASN A 291 -8.99 -12.27 -3.43
CA ASN A 291 -8.99 -12.71 -2.04
C ASN A 291 -8.26 -11.71 -1.17
N ILE A 292 -8.92 -11.28 -0.08
CA ILE A 292 -8.27 -10.51 0.97
C ILE A 292 -7.26 -11.41 1.69
N LEU A 293 -5.98 -11.07 1.61
CA LEU A 293 -4.91 -11.82 2.27
C LEU A 293 -4.61 -11.28 3.68
N HIS A 294 -4.64 -9.95 3.82
CA HIS A 294 -4.29 -9.29 5.06
C HIS A 294 -4.93 -7.90 5.17
N TRP A 295 -5.16 -7.46 6.39
CA TRP A 295 -5.64 -6.12 6.70
C TRP A 295 -5.07 -5.67 8.04
N THR A 296 -5.01 -4.37 8.24
CA THR A 296 -4.57 -3.79 9.50
C THR A 296 -5.30 -2.48 9.74
N SER A 297 -5.70 -2.28 10.99
CA SER A 297 -6.14 -0.99 11.52
C SER A 297 -5.38 -0.74 12.81
N VAL A 298 -4.56 0.30 12.86
CA VAL A 298 -3.76 0.64 14.05
C VAL A 298 -3.65 2.15 14.25
N LYS A 299 -3.54 2.55 15.51
CA LYS A 299 -3.10 3.90 15.86
C LYS A 299 -1.71 4.14 15.29
N CYS A 300 -1.52 5.28 14.61
CA CYS A 300 -0.20 5.68 14.14
C CYS A 300 0.73 5.85 15.34
N LYS A 301 1.85 5.11 15.36
CA LYS A 301 2.85 5.21 16.44
C LYS A 301 3.58 6.55 16.44
N ARG A 302 3.65 7.21 15.28
CA ARG A 302 4.29 8.51 15.11
C ARG A 302 3.23 9.60 15.22
N VAL A 303 3.57 10.70 15.88
CA VAL A 303 2.74 11.90 15.88
C VAL A 303 2.75 12.49 14.47
N THR A 304 1.61 12.44 13.82
CA THR A 304 1.33 13.06 12.53
C THR A 304 1.05 14.55 12.73
N ARG A 305 1.49 15.39 11.79
CA ARG A 305 1.23 16.85 11.80
C ARG A 305 0.41 17.32 10.61
N SER A 306 0.01 16.39 9.75
CA SER A 306 -0.77 16.65 8.53
C SER A 306 -1.51 15.39 8.09
N VAL A 307 -2.52 15.57 7.24
CA VAL A 307 -3.22 14.46 6.56
C VAL A 307 -2.25 13.67 5.69
N LEU A 308 -1.39 14.35 4.93
CA LEU A 308 -0.35 13.69 4.12
C LEU A 308 0.53 12.75 4.95
N ALA A 309 0.86 13.12 6.19
CA ALA A 309 1.66 12.27 7.06
C ALA A 309 0.93 10.97 7.47
N SER A 310 -0.36 11.04 7.81
CA SER A 310 -1.12 9.82 8.15
C SER A 310 -1.25 8.89 6.95
N GLU A 311 -1.58 9.44 5.79
CA GLU A 311 -1.67 8.69 4.53
C GLU A 311 -0.34 8.02 4.17
N LEU A 312 0.77 8.78 4.24
CA LEU A 312 2.10 8.26 3.95
C LEU A 312 2.48 7.12 4.90
N TYR A 313 2.21 7.25 6.20
CA TYR A 313 2.53 6.19 7.16
C TYR A 313 1.65 4.94 6.96
N GLY A 314 0.39 5.11 6.57
CA GLY A 314 -0.47 4.01 6.14
C GLY A 314 0.13 3.28 4.93
N MET A 315 0.54 4.03 3.91
CA MET A 315 1.15 3.48 2.70
C MET A 315 2.46 2.73 2.97
N VAL A 316 3.36 3.31 3.76
CA VAL A 316 4.63 2.65 4.13
C VAL A 316 4.35 1.33 4.85
N SER A 317 3.44 1.32 5.82
CA SER A 317 3.09 0.11 6.55
C SER A 317 2.44 -0.95 5.66
N GLY A 318 1.58 -0.54 4.71
CA GLY A 318 0.95 -1.45 3.77
C GLY A 318 1.97 -2.09 2.82
N ILE A 319 2.89 -1.29 2.27
CA ILE A 319 3.94 -1.75 1.36
C ILE A 319 4.99 -2.61 2.08
N ASP A 320 5.30 -2.34 3.35
CA ASP A 320 6.14 -3.23 4.18
C ASP A 320 5.58 -4.67 4.19
N ILE A 321 4.29 -4.81 4.47
CA ILE A 321 3.61 -6.11 4.48
C ILE A 321 3.47 -6.66 3.07
N GLY A 322 3.14 -5.83 2.09
CA GLY A 322 3.03 -6.21 0.68
C GLY A 322 4.29 -6.85 0.15
N ILE A 323 5.47 -6.25 0.39
CA ILE A 323 6.75 -6.81 -0.02
C ILE A 323 7.06 -8.11 0.72
N ALA A 324 6.74 -8.23 2.01
CA ALA A 324 6.92 -9.48 2.76
C ALA A 324 6.05 -10.62 2.19
N ILE A 325 4.82 -10.31 1.77
CA ILE A 325 3.92 -11.27 1.11
C ILE A 325 4.47 -11.61 -0.29
N LYS A 326 4.75 -10.60 -1.11
CA LYS A 326 5.31 -10.75 -2.47
C LYS A 326 6.56 -11.61 -2.48
N THR A 327 7.56 -11.30 -1.65
CA THR A 327 8.81 -12.08 -1.60
C THR A 327 8.60 -13.54 -1.26
N THR A 328 7.50 -13.89 -0.58
CA THR A 328 7.19 -15.30 -0.34
C THR A 328 6.37 -15.91 -1.46
N ILE A 329 5.40 -15.19 -2.02
CA ILE A 329 4.65 -15.61 -3.20
C ILE A 329 5.60 -15.85 -4.38
N ASP A 330 6.54 -14.94 -4.63
CA ASP A 330 7.54 -15.05 -5.71
C ASP A 330 8.33 -16.36 -5.59
N LYS A 331 8.77 -16.76 -4.39
CA LYS A 331 9.46 -18.05 -4.21
C LYS A 331 8.62 -19.26 -4.60
N ILE A 332 7.30 -19.18 -4.37
CA ILE A 332 6.36 -20.24 -4.76
C ILE A 332 6.15 -20.18 -6.28
N PHE A 333 5.97 -18.98 -6.83
CA PHE A 333 5.77 -18.76 -8.25
C PHE A 333 6.98 -19.21 -9.07
N ASP A 334 8.19 -18.94 -8.61
CA ASP A 334 9.45 -19.42 -9.19
C ASP A 334 9.45 -20.96 -9.28
N SER A 335 9.01 -21.65 -8.22
CA SER A 335 8.93 -23.12 -8.21
C SER A 335 7.87 -23.68 -9.16
N LEU A 336 6.86 -22.87 -9.50
CA LEU A 336 5.78 -23.18 -10.44
C LEU A 336 6.03 -22.61 -11.83
N THR A 337 7.21 -22.02 -12.10
CA THR A 337 7.57 -21.36 -13.37
C THR A 337 6.62 -20.23 -13.77
N LEU A 338 6.06 -19.52 -12.79
CA LEU A 338 5.15 -18.38 -12.97
C LEU A 338 5.93 -17.04 -12.92
N PRO A 339 5.42 -15.98 -13.56
CA PRO A 339 6.04 -14.66 -13.50
C PRO A 339 5.96 -14.06 -12.08
N PRO A 340 6.92 -13.23 -11.65
CA PRO A 340 6.88 -12.61 -10.32
C PRO A 340 5.66 -11.68 -10.17
N ILE A 341 5.07 -11.65 -8.97
CA ILE A 341 3.82 -10.94 -8.72
C ILE A 341 4.04 -9.42 -8.67
N SER A 342 3.22 -8.64 -9.38
CA SER A 342 3.26 -7.17 -9.30
C SER A 342 2.58 -6.64 -8.05
N ILE A 343 3.13 -5.58 -7.44
CA ILE A 343 2.45 -4.81 -6.39
C ILE A 343 1.82 -3.57 -7.00
N ILE A 344 0.53 -3.36 -6.73
CA ILE A 344 -0.22 -2.15 -7.05
C ILE A 344 -0.62 -1.47 -5.75
N ALA A 345 -0.12 -0.26 -5.52
CA ALA A 345 -0.50 0.56 -4.37
C ALA A 345 -1.65 1.50 -4.75
N CYS A 346 -2.75 1.47 -4.01
CA CYS A 346 -3.94 2.27 -4.25
C CYS A 346 -4.18 3.24 -3.10
N THR A 347 -4.28 4.54 -3.41
CA THR A 347 -4.52 5.63 -2.43
C THR A 347 -5.60 6.57 -2.96
N ASP A 348 -6.43 7.11 -2.08
CA ASP A 348 -7.39 8.17 -2.42
C ASP A 348 -6.84 9.59 -2.17
N SER A 349 -5.67 9.69 -1.55
CA SER A 349 -5.01 10.95 -1.27
C SER A 349 -4.24 11.47 -2.49
N TYR A 350 -4.83 12.44 -3.19
CA TYR A 350 -4.16 13.17 -4.29
C TYR A 350 -2.82 13.75 -3.85
N SER A 351 -2.75 14.30 -2.63
CA SER A 351 -1.51 14.90 -2.10
C SER A 351 -0.37 13.89 -1.97
N LEU A 352 -0.69 12.64 -1.56
CA LEU A 352 0.29 11.56 -1.47
C LEU A 352 0.70 11.09 -2.86
N TYR A 353 -0.28 10.90 -3.75
CA TYR A 353 -0.04 10.53 -5.15
C TYR A 353 0.87 11.54 -5.86
N ASP A 354 0.56 12.83 -5.77
CA ASP A 354 1.35 13.91 -6.39
C ASP A 354 2.77 13.96 -5.83
N CYS A 355 2.93 13.73 -4.51
CA CYS A 355 4.24 13.61 -3.88
C CYS A 355 5.04 12.42 -4.40
N LEU A 356 4.42 11.28 -4.74
CA LEU A 356 5.16 10.12 -5.25
C LEU A 356 5.52 10.29 -6.72
N VAL A 357 4.60 10.83 -7.52
CA VAL A 357 4.71 10.89 -8.98
C VAL A 357 5.49 12.11 -9.49
N LYS A 358 5.18 13.32 -9.02
CA LYS A 358 5.71 14.57 -9.62
C LYS A 358 7.01 15.06 -9.00
N LEU A 359 7.69 14.20 -8.24
CA LEU A 359 8.84 14.59 -7.42
C LEU A 359 8.55 15.76 -6.46
N GLY A 360 7.28 15.94 -6.06
CA GLY A 360 6.87 17.02 -5.17
C GLY A 360 7.67 17.04 -3.86
N THR A 361 7.99 18.23 -3.37
CA THR A 361 8.68 18.39 -2.08
C THR A 361 7.67 18.71 -0.99
N THR A 362 7.79 18.07 0.16
CA THR A 362 7.01 18.44 1.35
C THR A 362 7.76 19.49 2.17
N THR A 363 7.01 20.38 2.84
CA THR A 363 7.58 21.31 3.82
C THR A 363 8.09 20.56 5.07
N GLU A 364 7.41 19.47 5.43
CA GLU A 364 7.85 18.56 6.49
C GLU A 364 8.98 17.66 5.99
N LYS A 365 10.22 18.11 6.21
CA LYS A 365 11.46 17.42 5.79
C LYS A 365 11.56 15.97 6.25
N ARG A 366 10.91 15.60 7.37
CA ARG A 366 10.95 14.24 7.89
C ARG A 366 10.18 13.25 7.01
N LEU A 367 9.04 13.66 6.44
CA LEU A 367 8.25 12.81 5.54
C LEU A 367 9.03 12.47 4.27
N MET A 368 9.94 13.35 3.83
CA MET A 368 10.78 13.10 2.66
C MET A 368 11.55 11.79 2.74
N ILE A 369 11.98 11.35 3.93
CA ILE A 369 12.70 10.07 4.10
C ILE A 369 11.81 8.90 3.66
N ASP A 370 10.55 8.91 4.08
CA ASP A 370 9.60 7.86 3.77
C ASP A 370 9.11 7.97 2.31
N ILE A 371 8.92 9.19 1.78
CA ILE A 371 8.59 9.42 0.37
C ILE A 371 9.73 8.94 -0.56
N MET A 372 10.99 9.27 -0.26
CA MET A 372 12.13 8.85 -1.09
C MET A 372 12.24 7.33 -1.13
N SER A 373 12.03 6.66 -0.01
CA SER A 373 12.04 5.20 0.02
C SER A 373 10.93 4.57 -0.83
N LEU A 374 9.73 5.15 -0.84
CA LEU A 374 8.65 4.69 -1.71
C LEU A 374 8.96 4.94 -3.18
N ARG A 375 9.57 6.09 -3.50
CA ARG A 375 10.07 6.37 -4.86
C ARG A 375 11.15 5.39 -5.27
N GLU A 376 12.09 5.05 -4.40
CA GLU A 376 13.09 4.00 -4.67
C GLU A 376 12.42 2.66 -4.94
N SER A 377 11.46 2.27 -4.09
CA SER A 377 10.73 1.01 -4.25
C SER A 377 9.99 0.97 -5.60
N TYR A 378 9.51 2.13 -6.07
CA TYR A 378 8.91 2.27 -7.39
C TYR A 378 9.97 2.24 -8.52
N GLU A 379 11.10 2.93 -8.37
CA GLU A 379 12.20 2.97 -9.33
C GLU A 379 12.84 1.58 -9.55
N THR A 380 12.95 0.81 -8.47
CA THR A 380 13.51 -0.56 -8.42
C THR A 380 12.50 -1.64 -8.82
N ARG A 381 11.26 -1.27 -9.19
CA ARG A 381 10.16 -2.18 -9.56
C ARG A 381 9.72 -3.12 -8.41
N GLU A 382 10.01 -2.79 -7.15
CA GLU A 382 9.38 -3.45 -5.99
C GLU A 382 7.89 -3.10 -5.90
N ILE A 383 7.53 -1.86 -6.23
CA ILE A 383 6.15 -1.41 -6.49
C ILE A 383 6.03 -1.22 -7.99
N THR A 384 5.04 -1.85 -8.62
CA THR A 384 4.85 -1.77 -10.08
C THR A 384 4.03 -0.56 -10.48
N GLU A 385 2.94 -0.29 -9.75
CA GLU A 385 2.02 0.80 -10.07
C GLU A 385 1.58 1.52 -8.79
N ILE A 386 1.35 2.82 -8.90
CA ILE A 386 0.67 3.63 -7.89
C ILE A 386 -0.57 4.23 -8.54
N ARG A 387 -1.75 3.89 -8.00
CA ARG A 387 -3.06 4.34 -8.51
C ARG A 387 -3.72 5.28 -7.53
N TRP A 388 -4.14 6.44 -8.03
CA TRP A 388 -5.00 7.37 -7.33
C TRP A 388 -6.46 7.02 -7.63
N ILE A 389 -7.22 6.68 -6.58
CA ILE A 389 -8.58 6.16 -6.65
C ILE A 389 -9.59 7.07 -5.96
N ASP A 390 -10.88 6.96 -6.30
CA ASP A 390 -11.93 7.67 -5.57
C ASP A 390 -12.08 7.06 -4.16
N GLY A 391 -12.06 7.91 -3.12
CA GLY A 391 -12.21 7.49 -1.73
C GLY A 391 -13.56 6.80 -1.42
N LYS A 392 -14.58 6.95 -2.27
CA LYS A 392 -15.85 6.20 -2.14
C LYS A 392 -15.70 4.71 -2.45
N ASP A 393 -14.69 4.36 -3.24
CA ASP A 393 -14.40 3.01 -3.67
C ASP A 393 -13.19 2.41 -2.93
N ASN A 394 -12.58 3.14 -1.97
CA ASN A 394 -11.41 2.68 -1.23
C ASN A 394 -11.78 1.74 -0.05
N PRO A 395 -11.52 0.42 -0.10
CA PRO A 395 -11.89 -0.49 0.98
C PRO A 395 -11.09 -0.24 2.28
N ALA A 396 -9.93 0.42 2.20
CA ALA A 396 -9.13 0.74 3.38
C ALA A 396 -9.78 1.80 4.29
N ASP A 397 -10.80 2.51 3.81
CA ASP A 397 -11.63 3.45 4.58
C ASP A 397 -12.22 2.80 5.85
N ALA A 398 -12.62 1.53 5.73
CA ALA A 398 -13.10 0.70 6.84
C ALA A 398 -12.05 0.41 7.92
N MET A 399 -10.76 0.63 7.62
CA MET A 399 -9.69 0.48 8.59
C MET A 399 -9.42 1.77 9.36
N THR A 400 -9.97 2.93 8.97
CA THR A 400 -9.68 4.21 9.66
C THR A 400 -10.91 4.97 10.14
N LYS A 401 -12.13 4.56 9.73
CA LYS A 401 -13.38 5.24 10.07
C LYS A 401 -14.40 4.32 10.72
N SER A 402 -15.21 4.90 11.61
CA SER A 402 -16.31 4.21 12.30
C SER A 402 -17.52 3.98 11.39
N THR A 403 -17.70 4.84 10.39
CA THR A 403 -18.76 4.78 9.39
C THR A 403 -18.10 4.81 8.01
N PRO A 404 -17.58 3.66 7.55
CA PRO A 404 -16.85 3.64 6.29
C PRO A 404 -17.78 3.55 5.09
N ASN A 405 -17.18 3.70 3.91
CA ASN A 405 -17.83 3.37 2.64
C ASN A 405 -18.18 1.86 2.55
N CYS A 406 -18.91 1.49 1.50
CA CYS A 406 -19.35 0.11 1.28
C CYS A 406 -18.32 -0.76 0.53
N ALA A 407 -17.12 -0.24 0.22
CA ALA A 407 -16.14 -0.90 -0.63
C ALA A 407 -15.65 -2.22 -0.03
N LEU A 408 -15.26 -2.21 1.25
CA LEU A 408 -14.87 -3.45 1.95
C LEU A 408 -16.01 -4.46 2.00
N GLN A 409 -17.24 -4.00 2.25
CA GLN A 409 -18.41 -4.88 2.33
C GLN A 409 -18.65 -5.62 1.00
N ARG A 410 -18.55 -4.92 -0.14
CA ARG A 410 -18.64 -5.54 -1.48
C ARG A 410 -17.53 -6.55 -1.70
N LEU A 411 -16.29 -6.19 -1.38
CA LEU A 411 -15.14 -7.08 -1.53
C LEU A 411 -15.28 -8.37 -0.69
N ILE A 412 -15.86 -8.29 0.51
CA ILE A 412 -16.12 -9.48 1.35
C ILE A 412 -17.25 -10.33 0.79
N ASN A 413 -18.35 -9.71 0.38
CA ASN A 413 -19.55 -10.42 -0.06
C ASN A 413 -19.34 -11.09 -1.43
N ASP A 414 -18.73 -10.37 -2.36
CA ASP A 414 -18.71 -10.73 -3.78
C ASP A 414 -17.31 -11.20 -4.26
N ASN A 415 -16.29 -11.07 -3.40
CA ASN A 415 -14.87 -11.22 -3.78
C ASN A 415 -14.46 -10.29 -4.94
N GLU A 416 -15.25 -9.26 -5.21
CA GLU A 416 -15.09 -8.36 -6.34
C GLU A 416 -15.32 -6.91 -5.90
N ILE A 417 -14.55 -6.00 -6.47
CA ILE A 417 -14.77 -4.57 -6.28
C ILE A 417 -14.41 -3.81 -7.57
N GLN A 418 -15.31 -2.92 -7.97
CA GLN A 418 -15.05 -1.91 -8.98
C GLN A 418 -14.56 -0.63 -8.30
N VAL A 419 -13.46 -0.08 -8.80
CA VAL A 419 -12.80 1.10 -8.24
C VAL A 419 -12.60 2.14 -9.33
N SER A 420 -13.06 3.36 -9.06
CA SER A 420 -12.87 4.50 -9.96
C SER A 420 -11.45 5.05 -9.84
N ILE A 421 -10.81 5.34 -10.98
CA ILE A 421 -9.45 5.86 -11.07
C ILE A 421 -9.50 7.34 -11.41
N ASP A 422 -8.92 8.16 -10.55
CA ASP A 422 -8.73 9.58 -10.79
C ASP A 422 -7.36 9.88 -11.46
N GLY A 423 -6.39 8.97 -11.32
CA GLY A 423 -5.15 8.96 -12.09
C GLY A 423 -4.26 7.76 -11.78
N TRP A 424 -3.39 7.37 -12.71
CA TRP A 424 -2.38 6.33 -12.46
C TRP A 424 -1.10 6.62 -13.22
N VAL A 425 -0.02 5.99 -12.77
CA VAL A 425 1.23 5.90 -13.52
C VAL A 425 1.53 4.44 -13.73
N ASP A 426 1.68 4.06 -14.99
CA ASP A 426 2.20 2.77 -15.41
C ASP A 426 3.63 2.95 -15.91
N ARG A 427 4.49 1.97 -15.62
CA ARG A 427 5.82 1.87 -16.20
C ARG A 427 5.76 0.70 -17.18
N GLY A 428 5.68 1.02 -18.47
CA GLY A 428 5.70 0.03 -19.54
C GLY A 428 6.80 -1.01 -19.33
N ARG A 429 6.49 -2.27 -19.65
CA ARG A 429 7.44 -3.38 -19.55
C ARG A 429 8.51 -3.21 -20.64
N ASP A 430 9.53 -2.42 -20.34
CA ASP A 430 10.85 -2.51 -20.99
C ASP A 430 11.60 -3.72 -20.46
#